data_AF-A0A2S8J2F1-F1
#
_entry.id   AF-A0A2S8J2F1-F1
#
_cell.length_a   1.000
_cell.length_b   1.000
_cell.length_c   1.000
_cell.angle_alpha   90.00
_cell.angle_beta   90.00
_cell.angle_gamma   90.00
#
_symmetry.space_group_name_H-M   'P 1'
#
loop_
_entity.id
_entity.type
_entity.pdbx_description
1 polymer ?
#
loop_
_entity_poly.entity_id
_entity_poly.type
_entity_poly.pdbx_seq_one_letter_code
_entity_poly.pdbx_strand_id
1 'polypeptide(L)'
;MTVTPSINPDAAPTDDCVAIRYANSLTGLAAGDAWGYQVEFTSYAQMPAYPVAPPSGQWVISDDTQMTLAVHHALVEVTDFGDIEAVTDAITRHFLLWQVDPDNTRAPGRTCMTSLRNLRAGARWYDTDGAVESAGCGAVMRLVPAAFAPEPYWLGLTALQAVITHKHPRAVVPALLLADATRHAPERRGRFLEHALTEATRIYGGTSTWTEDSYLRDVLAPITGDVSSYLVDGLDDGTYEILTHAAERLEQLRTLPSADFGDPCVGIGQGWESASAVALALLVAGLGTAEDAAGLTGPEALAWASTSNGDSDSIACIAGGLIGAAHTTEDYWHTDGMNPVFEPRYSAELAAAAVRPPGTPSTR
;
A
#
# COMPACT_ATOMS: atom_id res chain seq x y z
N MET A 1 2.85 44.97 4.98
CA MET A 1 1.82 43.92 5.16
C MET A 1 1.97 42.96 4.01
N THR A 2 2.77 41.92 4.21
CA THR A 2 2.92 40.81 3.27
C THR A 2 1.68 39.93 3.40
N VAL A 3 0.89 39.87 2.34
CA VAL A 3 -0.29 39.02 2.25
C VAL A 3 0.21 37.59 2.02
N THR A 4 0.08 36.73 3.03
CA THR A 4 0.22 35.28 2.87
C THR A 4 -0.96 34.79 2.02
N PRO A 5 -0.75 34.02 0.95
CA PRO A 5 -1.85 33.45 0.19
C PRO A 5 -2.56 32.41 1.05
N SER A 6 -3.89 32.54 1.16
CA SER A 6 -4.77 31.53 1.73
C SER A 6 -4.74 30.30 0.84
N ILE A 7 -4.18 29.20 1.34
CA ILE A 7 -4.33 27.88 0.70
C ILE A 7 -5.78 27.47 0.87
N ASN A 8 -6.47 27.20 -0.24
CA ASN A 8 -7.83 26.67 -0.23
C ASN A 8 -7.74 25.15 0.00
N PRO A 9 -8.19 24.61 1.14
CA PRO A 9 -8.08 23.18 1.45
C PRO A 9 -8.94 22.27 0.54
N ASP A 10 -9.83 22.86 -0.27
CA ASP A 10 -10.74 22.13 -1.17
C ASP A 10 -10.33 22.19 -2.66
N ALA A 11 -9.14 22.72 -2.98
CA ALA A 11 -8.66 22.69 -4.36
C ALA A 11 -8.14 21.29 -4.71
N ALA A 12 -8.81 20.59 -5.63
CA ALA A 12 -8.34 19.32 -6.16
C ALA A 12 -6.88 19.45 -6.61
N PRO A 13 -5.99 18.51 -6.25
CA PRO A 13 -4.58 18.57 -6.66
C PRO A 13 -4.49 18.64 -8.18
N THR A 14 -3.60 19.48 -8.69
CA THR A 14 -3.34 19.58 -10.13
C THR A 14 -2.82 18.24 -10.66
N ASP A 15 -3.12 17.89 -11.91
CA ASP A 15 -2.68 16.63 -12.54
C ASP A 15 -1.17 16.40 -12.40
N ASP A 16 -0.35 17.46 -12.52
CA ASP A 16 1.10 17.40 -12.33
C ASP A 16 1.50 16.97 -10.90
N CYS A 17 0.73 17.38 -9.89
CA CYS A 17 0.97 17.02 -8.49
C CYS A 17 0.62 15.55 -8.24
N VAL A 18 -0.43 15.04 -8.89
CA VAL A 18 -0.80 13.61 -8.82
C VAL A 18 0.28 12.75 -9.46
N ALA A 19 0.78 13.13 -10.64
CA ALA A 19 1.85 12.41 -11.33
C ALA A 19 3.16 12.37 -10.52
N ILE A 20 3.58 13.50 -9.95
CA ILE A 20 4.78 13.57 -9.08
C ILE A 20 4.64 12.64 -7.88
N ARG A 21 3.50 12.72 -7.16
CA ARG A 21 3.24 11.87 -6.00
C ARG A 21 3.22 10.39 -6.37
N TYR A 22 2.61 10.05 -7.51
CA TYR A 22 2.57 8.67 -8.00
C TYR A 22 3.97 8.14 -8.31
N ALA A 23 4.80 8.92 -9.02
CA ALA A 23 6.19 8.57 -9.31
C ALA A 23 7.03 8.39 -8.03
N ASN A 24 6.86 9.29 -7.05
CA ASN A 24 7.49 9.18 -5.75
C ASN A 24 7.02 7.91 -5.00
N SER A 25 5.73 7.59 -5.04
CA SER A 25 5.21 6.34 -4.45
C SER A 25 5.82 5.11 -5.12
N LEU A 26 5.84 5.04 -6.46
CA LEU A 26 6.43 3.92 -7.19
C LEU A 26 7.91 3.72 -6.88
N THR A 27 8.68 4.81 -6.75
CA THR A 27 10.09 4.74 -6.39
C THR A 27 10.27 4.25 -4.95
N GLY A 28 9.50 4.81 -4.02
CA GLY A 28 9.57 4.48 -2.61
C GLY A 28 9.16 3.05 -2.32
N LEU A 29 8.07 2.58 -2.93
CA LEU A 29 7.59 1.22 -2.74
C LEU A 29 8.59 0.19 -3.29
N ALA A 30 9.12 0.39 -4.50
CA ALA A 30 10.08 -0.52 -5.09
C ALA A 30 11.42 -0.52 -4.34
N ALA A 31 11.82 0.64 -3.82
CA ALA A 31 13.00 0.76 -2.98
C ALA A 31 12.81 0.05 -1.63
N GLY A 32 11.66 0.24 -0.99
CA GLY A 32 11.31 -0.42 0.27
C GLY A 32 11.26 -1.94 0.11
N ASP A 33 10.56 -2.43 -0.90
CA ASP A 33 10.52 -3.84 -1.31
C ASP A 33 11.95 -4.41 -1.42
N ALA A 34 12.77 -3.88 -2.33
CA ALA A 34 14.10 -4.44 -2.55
C ALA A 34 15.03 -4.35 -1.32
N TRP A 35 14.84 -3.34 -0.47
CA TRP A 35 15.61 -3.17 0.76
C TRP A 35 15.20 -4.19 1.82
N GLY A 36 13.90 -4.43 2.00
CA GLY A 36 13.39 -5.45 2.91
C GLY A 36 13.62 -6.88 2.41
N TYR A 37 13.58 -7.09 1.09
CA TYR A 37 13.71 -8.40 0.46
C TYR A 37 15.09 -9.02 0.70
N GLN A 38 16.14 -8.19 0.76
CA GLN A 38 17.51 -8.64 0.99
C GLN A 38 17.70 -9.34 2.37
N VAL A 39 16.80 -9.06 3.32
CA VAL A 39 16.79 -9.61 4.68
C VAL A 39 15.49 -10.35 5.00
N GLU A 40 14.64 -10.61 4.01
CA GLU A 40 13.39 -11.35 4.20
C GLU A 40 13.66 -12.70 4.89
N PHE A 41 12.85 -13.04 5.89
CA PHE A 41 13.02 -14.21 6.76
C PHE A 41 14.24 -14.21 7.71
N THR A 42 15.01 -13.12 7.77
CA THR A 42 16.05 -12.94 8.79
C THR A 42 15.39 -12.48 10.09
N SER A 43 15.57 -13.24 11.18
CA SER A 43 15.03 -12.79 12.47
C SER A 43 15.73 -11.51 12.93
N TYR A 44 15.01 -10.65 13.64
CA TYR A 44 15.55 -9.36 14.09
C TYR A 44 16.86 -9.49 14.89
N ALA A 45 16.97 -10.53 15.74
CA ALA A 45 18.17 -10.82 16.53
C ALA A 45 19.39 -11.23 15.68
N GLN A 46 19.17 -11.59 14.42
CA GLN A 46 20.18 -12.01 13.45
C GLN A 46 20.44 -10.95 12.37
N MET A 47 19.83 -9.76 12.48
CA MET A 47 20.03 -8.69 11.51
C MET A 47 21.50 -8.27 11.44
N PRO A 48 22.03 -7.98 10.23
CA PRO A 48 23.44 -7.70 10.03
C PRO A 48 23.89 -6.35 10.61
N ALA A 49 22.94 -5.42 10.78
CA ALA A 49 23.15 -4.09 11.32
C ALA A 49 21.83 -3.53 11.87
N TYR A 50 21.91 -2.42 12.61
CA TYR A 50 20.74 -1.65 13.03
C TYR A 50 20.97 -0.15 12.74
N PRO A 51 20.15 0.47 11.88
CA PRO A 51 19.26 -0.19 10.91
C PRO A 51 20.06 -0.94 9.83
N VAL A 52 19.39 -1.83 9.09
CA VAL A 52 19.93 -2.56 7.93
C VAL A 52 20.32 -1.58 6.84
N ALA A 53 21.54 -1.71 6.32
CA ALA A 53 22.05 -0.88 5.23
C ALA A 53 21.31 -1.16 3.90
N PRO A 54 21.28 -0.19 2.96
CA PRO A 54 20.67 -0.42 1.64
C PRO A 54 21.40 -1.54 0.88
N PRO A 55 20.70 -2.22 -0.06
CA PRO A 55 21.31 -3.25 -0.90
C PRO A 55 22.61 -2.78 -1.56
N SER A 56 23.67 -3.58 -1.45
CA SER A 56 24.93 -3.31 -2.13
C SER A 56 24.86 -3.75 -3.60
N GLY A 57 24.69 -2.80 -4.51
CA GLY A 57 24.66 -3.06 -5.96
C GLY A 57 23.26 -2.94 -6.55
N GLN A 58 22.82 -3.96 -7.28
CA GLN A 58 21.49 -3.97 -7.90
C GLN A 58 20.41 -4.28 -6.84
N TRP A 59 19.34 -3.50 -6.86
CA TRP A 59 18.18 -3.62 -5.98
C TRP A 59 17.18 -4.57 -6.64
N VAL A 60 17.05 -5.76 -6.07
CA VAL A 60 16.18 -6.83 -6.57
C VAL A 60 14.83 -6.72 -5.88
N ILE A 61 13.78 -6.45 -6.65
CA ILE A 61 12.40 -6.33 -6.14
C ILE A 61 11.76 -7.71 -5.89
N SER A 62 10.72 -7.83 -5.07
CA SER A 62 9.96 -9.06 -4.77
C SER A 62 8.60 -9.10 -5.49
N ASP A 63 7.70 -9.99 -5.09
CA ASP A 63 6.33 -10.02 -5.63
C ASP A 63 5.54 -8.75 -5.34
N ASP A 64 5.90 -7.98 -4.32
CA ASP A 64 5.34 -6.68 -3.98
C ASP A 64 5.31 -5.70 -5.15
N THR A 65 6.48 -5.36 -5.69
CA THR A 65 6.59 -4.46 -6.83
C THR A 65 6.04 -5.11 -8.10
N GLN A 66 6.25 -6.42 -8.30
CA GLN A 66 5.73 -7.11 -9.49
C GLN A 66 4.21 -7.07 -9.56
N MET A 67 3.53 -7.35 -8.44
CA MET A 67 2.08 -7.28 -8.36
C MET A 67 1.58 -5.83 -8.41
N THR A 68 2.34 -4.87 -7.87
CA THR A 68 2.04 -3.44 -8.04
C THR A 68 2.01 -3.05 -9.52
N LEU A 69 3.02 -3.46 -10.28
CA LEU A 69 3.09 -3.21 -11.72
C LEU A 69 1.96 -3.93 -12.47
N ALA A 70 1.58 -5.15 -12.05
CA ALA A 70 0.42 -5.85 -12.61
C ALA A 70 -0.90 -5.07 -12.39
N VAL A 71 -1.14 -4.52 -11.19
CA VAL A 71 -2.30 -3.65 -10.94
C VAL A 71 -2.20 -2.38 -11.78
N HIS A 72 -1.04 -1.74 -11.85
CA HIS A 72 -0.83 -0.55 -12.68
C HIS A 72 -1.19 -0.83 -14.14
N HIS A 73 -0.64 -1.88 -14.74
CA HIS A 73 -0.87 -2.24 -16.13
C HIS A 73 -2.35 -2.53 -16.42
N ALA A 74 -3.06 -3.16 -15.48
CA ALA A 74 -4.50 -3.38 -15.57
C ALA A 74 -5.30 -2.07 -15.53
N LEU A 75 -4.94 -1.12 -14.67
CA LEU A 75 -5.71 0.12 -14.53
C LEU A 75 -5.43 1.14 -15.64
N VAL A 76 -4.27 1.09 -16.32
CA VAL A 76 -3.97 2.00 -17.45
C VAL A 76 -4.51 1.52 -18.79
N GLU A 77 -4.89 0.25 -18.92
CA GLU A 77 -5.51 -0.29 -20.14
C GLU A 77 -7.04 -0.18 -20.15
N VAL A 78 -7.66 -0.11 -18.96
CA VAL A 78 -9.10 0.06 -18.81
C VAL A 78 -9.49 1.45 -19.34
N THR A 79 -10.48 1.47 -20.23
CA THR A 79 -11.00 2.72 -20.82
C THR A 79 -12.26 3.24 -20.14
N ASP A 80 -12.97 2.36 -19.42
CA ASP A 80 -14.18 2.70 -18.67
C ASP A 80 -14.12 2.00 -17.31
N PHE A 81 -13.84 2.75 -16.25
CA PHE A 81 -13.83 2.22 -14.89
C PHE A 81 -15.23 1.91 -14.37
N GLY A 82 -16.30 2.38 -15.01
CA GLY A 82 -17.67 2.01 -14.66
C GLY A 82 -18.02 0.56 -15.02
N ASP A 83 -17.27 -0.05 -15.94
CA ASP A 83 -17.42 -1.45 -16.30
C ASP A 83 -16.59 -2.34 -15.35
N ILE A 84 -17.18 -2.67 -14.20
CA ILE A 84 -16.55 -3.49 -13.15
C ILE A 84 -16.07 -4.85 -13.71
N GLU A 85 -16.81 -5.44 -14.66
CA GLU A 85 -16.44 -6.73 -15.26
C GLU A 85 -15.17 -6.57 -16.11
N ALA A 86 -15.11 -5.54 -16.97
CA ALA A 86 -13.91 -5.25 -17.75
C ALA A 86 -12.69 -4.94 -16.87
N VAL A 87 -12.87 -4.22 -15.76
CA VAL A 87 -11.77 -3.98 -14.80
C VAL A 87 -11.34 -5.26 -14.10
N THR A 88 -12.31 -6.09 -13.68
CA THR A 88 -12.05 -7.39 -13.04
C THR A 88 -11.23 -8.28 -13.97
N ASP A 89 -11.60 -8.34 -15.25
CA ASP A 89 -10.91 -9.11 -16.28
C ASP A 89 -9.49 -8.59 -16.51
N ALA A 90 -9.30 -7.27 -16.59
CA ALA A 90 -7.99 -6.64 -16.73
C ALA A 90 -7.05 -7.02 -15.57
N ILE A 91 -7.49 -6.83 -14.31
CA ILE A 91 -6.68 -7.13 -13.12
C ILE A 91 -6.39 -8.63 -13.06
N THR A 92 -7.40 -9.48 -13.25
CA THR A 92 -7.25 -10.94 -13.22
C THR A 92 -6.25 -11.40 -14.29
N ARG A 93 -6.35 -10.87 -15.51
CA ARG A 93 -5.42 -11.21 -16.59
C ARG A 93 -3.99 -10.82 -16.26
N HIS A 94 -3.75 -9.62 -15.74
CA HIS A 94 -2.40 -9.18 -15.38
C HIS A 94 -1.82 -9.98 -14.21
N PHE A 95 -2.63 -10.36 -13.22
CA PHE A 95 -2.20 -11.31 -12.19
C PHE A 95 -1.87 -12.69 -12.75
N LEU A 96 -2.66 -13.20 -13.71
CA LEU A 96 -2.39 -14.51 -14.33
C LEU A 96 -1.14 -14.49 -15.24
N LEU A 97 -0.85 -13.35 -15.88
CA LEU A 97 0.40 -13.13 -16.63
C LEU A 97 1.59 -13.13 -15.67
N TRP A 98 1.50 -12.36 -14.58
CA TRP A 98 2.50 -12.37 -13.52
C TRP A 98 2.70 -13.77 -12.90
N GLN A 99 1.62 -14.55 -12.73
CA GLN A 99 1.68 -15.89 -12.15
C GLN A 99 2.58 -16.86 -12.96
N VAL A 100 2.80 -16.64 -14.25
CA VAL A 100 3.69 -17.45 -15.10
C VAL A 100 4.98 -16.73 -15.49
N ASP A 101 5.21 -15.53 -14.98
CA ASP A 101 6.40 -14.75 -15.28
C ASP A 101 7.64 -15.49 -14.74
N PRO A 102 8.74 -15.57 -15.50
CA PRO A 102 9.97 -16.21 -15.02
C PRO A 102 10.56 -15.55 -13.77
N ASP A 103 10.27 -14.27 -13.52
CA ASP A 103 10.71 -13.56 -12.32
C ASP A 103 9.81 -13.81 -11.11
N ASN A 104 8.69 -14.55 -11.25
CA ASN A 104 7.83 -14.97 -10.14
C ASN A 104 8.43 -16.16 -9.37
N THR A 105 9.60 -15.92 -8.80
CA THR A 105 10.35 -16.85 -7.94
C THR A 105 10.76 -16.18 -6.62
N ARG A 106 10.15 -15.04 -6.31
CA ARG A 106 10.58 -14.11 -5.26
C ARG A 106 9.56 -14.12 -4.12
N ALA A 107 9.46 -15.27 -3.48
CA ALA A 107 8.63 -15.53 -2.30
C ALA A 107 7.10 -15.28 -2.38
N PRO A 108 6.42 -15.48 -3.54
CA PRO A 108 4.98 -15.18 -3.64
C PRO A 108 4.13 -15.94 -2.61
N GLY A 109 3.22 -15.22 -1.96
CA GLY A 109 2.34 -15.77 -0.93
C GLY A 109 1.47 -16.94 -1.42
N ARG A 110 1.36 -17.99 -0.59
CA ARG A 110 0.56 -19.20 -0.92
C ARG A 110 -0.91 -18.91 -1.19
N THR A 111 -1.50 -17.96 -0.46
CA THR A 111 -2.89 -17.53 -0.63
C THR A 111 -3.10 -16.96 -2.02
N CYS A 112 -2.31 -15.95 -2.39
CA CYS A 112 -2.35 -15.33 -3.72
C CYS A 112 -2.22 -16.39 -4.82
N MET A 113 -1.19 -17.24 -4.74
CA MET A 113 -0.96 -18.27 -5.76
C MET A 113 -2.08 -19.32 -5.83
N THR A 114 -2.78 -19.59 -4.74
CA THR A 114 -3.94 -20.50 -4.73
C THR A 114 -5.15 -19.86 -5.38
N SER A 115 -5.48 -18.62 -5.03
CA SER A 115 -6.55 -17.86 -5.68
C SER A 115 -6.34 -17.78 -7.19
N LEU A 116 -5.12 -17.45 -7.64
CA LEU A 116 -4.83 -17.36 -9.08
C LEU A 116 -4.91 -18.72 -9.79
N ARG A 117 -4.56 -19.84 -9.13
CA ARG A 117 -4.79 -21.18 -9.70
C ARG A 117 -6.29 -21.47 -9.88
N ASN A 118 -7.12 -21.07 -8.91
CA ASN A 118 -8.56 -21.26 -8.97
C ASN A 118 -9.18 -20.42 -10.10
N LEU A 119 -8.79 -19.14 -10.22
CA LEU A 119 -9.23 -18.26 -11.31
C LEU A 119 -8.80 -18.80 -12.68
N ARG A 120 -7.56 -19.30 -12.80
CA ARG A 120 -7.08 -19.96 -14.03
C ARG A 120 -7.90 -21.20 -14.39
N ALA A 121 -8.46 -21.90 -13.41
CA ALA A 121 -9.34 -23.05 -13.62
C ALA A 121 -10.77 -22.66 -14.01
N GLY A 122 -11.09 -21.36 -14.05
CA GLY A 122 -12.37 -20.83 -14.48
C GLY A 122 -13.32 -20.42 -13.35
N ALA A 123 -12.88 -20.49 -12.09
CA ALA A 123 -13.66 -19.94 -10.98
C ALA A 123 -13.69 -18.40 -11.05
N ARG A 124 -14.80 -17.80 -10.64
CA ARG A 124 -14.87 -16.35 -10.42
C ARG A 124 -14.34 -16.05 -9.03
N TRP A 125 -13.81 -14.84 -8.80
CA TRP A 125 -13.18 -14.50 -7.53
C TRP A 125 -14.12 -14.66 -6.32
N TYR A 126 -15.40 -14.37 -6.49
CA TYR A 126 -16.41 -14.48 -5.44
C TYR A 126 -17.00 -15.89 -5.28
N ASP A 127 -16.68 -16.84 -6.16
CA ASP A 127 -17.13 -18.22 -5.97
C ASP A 127 -16.49 -18.81 -4.70
N THR A 128 -17.14 -19.82 -4.10
CA THR A 128 -16.63 -20.47 -2.88
C THR A 128 -15.23 -21.04 -3.07
N ASP A 129 -14.97 -21.61 -4.24
CA ASP A 129 -13.69 -22.16 -4.69
C ASP A 129 -12.86 -21.16 -5.51
N GLY A 130 -13.24 -19.88 -5.54
CA GLY A 130 -12.54 -18.79 -6.23
C GLY A 130 -11.36 -18.23 -5.44
N ALA A 131 -11.41 -16.93 -5.12
CA ALA A 131 -10.41 -16.30 -4.26
C ALA A 131 -10.46 -16.90 -2.85
N VAL A 132 -9.30 -17.04 -2.23
CA VAL A 132 -9.17 -17.62 -0.89
C VAL A 132 -9.63 -16.61 0.16
N GLU A 133 -10.39 -17.11 1.13
CA GLU A 133 -10.83 -16.40 2.33
C GLU A 133 -9.65 -16.25 3.31
N SER A 134 -8.79 -15.25 3.10
CA SER A 134 -7.57 -15.04 3.89
C SER A 134 -7.21 -13.55 3.97
N ALA A 135 -6.61 -13.15 5.09
CA ALA A 135 -6.21 -11.78 5.39
C ALA A 135 -4.73 -11.46 5.09
N GLY A 136 -4.05 -12.23 4.23
CA GLY A 136 -2.63 -12.02 3.91
C GLY A 136 -2.32 -10.61 3.38
N CYS A 137 -1.10 -10.11 3.64
CA CYS A 137 -0.61 -8.78 3.23
C CYS A 137 -0.55 -8.57 1.71
N GLY A 138 -0.59 -9.64 0.92
CA GLY A 138 -0.61 -9.57 -0.55
C GLY A 138 -1.74 -8.70 -1.11
N ALA A 139 -2.81 -8.48 -0.35
CA ALA A 139 -3.89 -7.57 -0.71
C ALA A 139 -3.51 -6.07 -0.63
N VAL A 140 -2.53 -5.72 0.21
CA VAL A 140 -2.17 -4.32 0.54
C VAL A 140 -0.81 -3.90 -0.02
N MET A 141 0.14 -4.82 -0.19
CA MET A 141 1.49 -4.51 -0.71
C MET A 141 1.51 -3.90 -2.11
N ARG A 142 0.46 -4.18 -2.90
CA ARG A 142 0.34 -3.78 -4.32
C ARG A 142 -0.61 -2.62 -4.60
N LEU A 143 -1.08 -1.96 -3.54
CA LEU A 143 -2.28 -1.12 -3.57
C LEU A 143 -2.10 0.23 -4.29
N VAL A 144 -0.88 0.77 -4.34
CA VAL A 144 -0.60 2.16 -4.76
C VAL A 144 -1.37 2.59 -6.03
N PRO A 145 -1.41 1.82 -7.14
CA PRO A 145 -2.16 2.24 -8.33
C PRO A 145 -3.66 2.44 -8.09
N ALA A 146 -4.30 1.64 -7.23
CA ALA A 146 -5.72 1.79 -6.94
C ALA A 146 -6.03 3.07 -6.14
N ALA A 147 -5.14 3.46 -5.22
CA ALA A 147 -5.28 4.70 -4.44
C ALA A 147 -5.20 5.97 -5.30
N PHE A 148 -4.48 5.88 -6.43
CA PHE A 148 -4.32 6.96 -7.42
C PHE A 148 -5.32 6.89 -8.58
N ALA A 149 -6.25 5.94 -8.57
CA ALA A 149 -7.28 5.87 -9.59
C ALA A 149 -8.24 7.09 -9.54
N PRO A 150 -8.90 7.45 -10.66
CA PRO A 150 -9.80 8.59 -10.71
C PRO A 150 -10.98 8.47 -9.75
N GLU A 151 -11.53 9.62 -9.35
CA GLU A 151 -12.89 9.65 -8.76
C GLU A 151 -13.94 9.23 -9.81
N PRO A 152 -15.03 8.55 -9.40
CA PRO A 152 -15.33 8.06 -8.05
C PRO A 152 -14.79 6.64 -7.75
N TYR A 153 -13.84 6.12 -8.53
CA TYR A 153 -13.58 4.69 -8.61
C TYR A 153 -12.57 4.14 -7.59
N TRP A 154 -11.67 4.98 -7.05
CA TRP A 154 -10.51 4.55 -6.27
C TRP A 154 -10.83 3.63 -5.08
N LEU A 155 -11.94 3.87 -4.38
CA LEU A 155 -12.32 3.11 -3.20
C LEU A 155 -12.80 1.70 -3.57
N GLY A 156 -13.69 1.58 -4.56
CA GLY A 156 -14.12 0.27 -5.06
C GLY A 156 -13.00 -0.47 -5.80
N LEU A 157 -12.11 0.21 -6.53
CA LEU A 157 -10.94 -0.42 -7.15
C LEU A 157 -9.94 -0.95 -6.12
N THR A 158 -9.80 -0.27 -4.99
CA THR A 158 -9.02 -0.74 -3.84
C THR A 158 -9.57 -2.06 -3.29
N ALA A 159 -10.90 -2.14 -3.11
CA ALA A 159 -11.54 -3.38 -2.68
C ALA A 159 -11.40 -4.48 -3.76
N LEU A 160 -11.67 -4.15 -5.02
CA LEU A 160 -11.66 -5.09 -6.15
C LEU A 160 -10.30 -5.80 -6.30
N GLN A 161 -9.21 -5.03 -6.32
CA GLN A 161 -7.87 -5.62 -6.47
C GLN A 161 -7.52 -6.55 -5.29
N ALA A 162 -8.02 -6.28 -4.09
CA ALA A 162 -7.82 -7.12 -2.91
C ALA A 162 -8.61 -8.43 -3.03
N VAL A 163 -9.94 -8.34 -3.21
CA VAL A 163 -10.86 -9.49 -3.19
C VAL A 163 -10.63 -10.50 -4.31
N ILE A 164 -10.00 -10.09 -5.43
CA ILE A 164 -9.59 -11.01 -6.50
C ILE A 164 -8.66 -12.12 -5.99
N THR A 165 -7.95 -11.90 -4.87
CA THR A 165 -7.05 -12.91 -4.28
C THR A 165 -7.26 -13.17 -2.79
N HIS A 166 -7.78 -12.19 -2.04
CA HIS A 166 -7.93 -12.19 -0.59
C HIS A 166 -9.30 -11.61 -0.26
N LYS A 167 -10.35 -12.44 -0.23
CA LYS A 167 -11.74 -11.95 -0.13
C LYS A 167 -12.24 -11.70 1.31
N HIS A 168 -11.35 -11.85 2.30
CA HIS A 168 -11.67 -11.67 3.72
C HIS A 168 -11.82 -10.19 4.09
N PRO A 169 -12.80 -9.80 4.94
CA PRO A 169 -12.97 -8.42 5.41
C PRO A 169 -11.69 -7.80 6.00
N ARG A 170 -10.95 -8.56 6.82
CA ARG A 170 -9.63 -8.18 7.36
C ARG A 170 -8.54 -7.98 6.29
N ALA A 171 -8.71 -8.43 5.05
CA ALA A 171 -7.83 -8.03 3.94
C ALA A 171 -8.26 -6.67 3.35
N VAL A 172 -9.57 -6.51 3.16
CA VAL A 172 -10.15 -5.38 2.43
C VAL A 172 -10.16 -4.10 3.27
N VAL A 173 -10.54 -4.16 4.55
CA VAL A 173 -10.64 -2.95 5.39
C VAL A 173 -9.29 -2.27 5.59
N PRO A 174 -8.18 -2.98 5.91
CA PRO A 174 -6.85 -2.37 5.91
C PRO A 174 -6.45 -1.81 4.55
N ALA A 175 -6.82 -2.46 3.44
CA ALA A 175 -6.57 -1.93 2.10
C ALA A 175 -7.27 -0.58 1.87
N LEU A 176 -8.54 -0.44 2.28
CA LEU A 176 -9.28 0.82 2.17
C LEU A 176 -8.62 1.92 3.03
N LEU A 177 -8.23 1.60 4.27
CA LEU A 177 -7.52 2.53 5.17
C LEU A 177 -6.17 2.98 4.58
N LEU A 178 -5.40 2.06 3.99
CA LEU A 178 -4.14 2.39 3.35
C LEU A 178 -4.32 3.22 2.08
N ALA A 179 -5.35 2.93 1.27
CA ALA A 179 -5.65 3.73 0.07
C ALA A 179 -6.04 5.16 0.45
N ASP A 180 -6.88 5.32 1.47
CA ASP A 180 -7.28 6.62 1.99
C ASP A 180 -6.10 7.40 2.57
N ALA A 181 -5.20 6.73 3.31
CA ALA A 181 -3.95 7.32 3.78
C ALA A 181 -3.04 7.77 2.62
N THR A 182 -2.90 6.94 1.59
CA THR A 182 -2.07 7.22 0.39
C THR A 182 -2.61 8.39 -0.42
N ARG A 183 -3.93 8.41 -0.66
CA ARG A 183 -4.62 9.43 -1.45
C ARG A 183 -4.54 10.82 -0.81
N HIS A 184 -4.59 10.89 0.52
CA HIS A 184 -4.54 12.13 1.29
C HIS A 184 -3.21 12.32 2.02
N ALA A 185 -2.14 11.68 1.54
CA ALA A 185 -0.89 11.64 2.27
C ALA A 185 -0.25 13.01 2.56
N PRO A 186 -0.28 13.99 1.64
CA PRO A 186 0.26 15.33 1.90
C PRO A 186 -0.39 16.02 3.10
N GLU A 187 -1.70 15.88 3.29
CA GLU A 187 -2.43 16.53 4.40
C GLU A 187 -2.27 15.78 5.73
N ARG A 188 -1.83 14.52 5.68
CA ARG A 188 -1.82 13.57 6.81
C ARG A 188 -0.41 13.20 7.30
N ARG A 189 0.62 13.88 6.81
CA ARG A 189 2.02 13.72 7.23
C ARG A 189 2.14 13.66 8.76
N GLY A 190 2.85 12.65 9.26
CA GLY A 190 3.04 12.41 10.69
C GLY A 190 1.81 11.96 11.49
N ARG A 191 0.62 11.85 10.87
CA ARG A 191 -0.66 11.58 11.56
C ARG A 191 -1.48 10.45 10.92
N PHE A 192 -0.86 9.60 10.11
CA PHE A 192 -1.56 8.53 9.38
C PHE A 192 -2.41 7.62 10.28
N LEU A 193 -1.85 7.19 11.42
CA LEU A 193 -2.55 6.33 12.38
C LEU A 193 -3.75 7.03 13.04
N GLU A 194 -3.62 8.31 13.38
CA GLU A 194 -4.72 9.12 13.92
C GLU A 194 -5.89 9.20 12.93
N HIS A 195 -5.59 9.44 11.65
CA HIS A 195 -6.61 9.49 10.60
C HIS A 195 -7.25 8.11 10.34
N ALA A 196 -6.46 7.03 10.33
CA ALA A 196 -6.97 5.67 10.19
C ALA A 196 -7.91 5.28 11.35
N LEU A 197 -7.55 5.59 12.60
CA LEU A 197 -8.40 5.35 13.77
C LEU A 197 -9.66 6.22 13.77
N THR A 198 -9.56 7.46 13.29
CA THR A 198 -10.72 8.34 13.10
C THR A 198 -11.71 7.72 12.10
N GLU A 199 -11.22 7.22 10.97
CA GLU A 199 -12.07 6.59 9.98
C GLU A 199 -12.66 5.27 10.49
N ALA A 200 -11.88 4.45 11.20
CA ALA A 200 -12.39 3.26 11.87
C ALA A 200 -13.52 3.58 12.86
N THR A 201 -13.39 4.68 13.62
CA THR A 201 -14.46 5.16 14.51
C THR A 201 -15.72 5.58 13.75
N ARG A 202 -15.57 6.20 12.58
CA ARG A 202 -16.71 6.56 11.71
C ARG A 202 -17.41 5.33 11.15
N ILE A 203 -16.65 4.29 10.78
CA ILE A 203 -17.19 2.99 10.35
C ILE A 203 -18.03 2.38 11.47
N TYR A 204 -17.48 2.26 12.68
CA TYR A 204 -18.24 1.77 13.85
C TYR A 204 -19.50 2.60 14.15
N GLY A 205 -19.40 3.92 13.98
CA GLY A 205 -20.52 4.84 14.19
C GLY A 205 -21.55 4.88 13.07
N GLY A 206 -21.34 4.17 11.95
CA GLY A 206 -22.21 4.23 10.78
C GLY A 206 -22.23 5.61 10.10
N THR A 207 -21.14 6.38 10.23
CA THR A 207 -21.00 7.75 9.70
C THR A 207 -19.90 7.87 8.64
N SER A 208 -19.21 6.78 8.33
CA SER A 208 -18.22 6.74 7.25
C SER A 208 -18.90 6.88 5.90
N THR A 209 -18.42 7.82 5.08
CA THR A 209 -18.91 8.04 3.71
C THR A 209 -18.63 6.86 2.79
N TRP A 210 -17.71 5.97 3.15
CA TRP A 210 -17.41 4.74 2.39
C TRP A 210 -18.63 3.84 2.28
N THR A 211 -19.48 3.83 3.31
CA THR A 211 -20.72 3.06 3.27
C THR A 211 -21.72 3.61 2.26
N GLU A 212 -21.57 4.86 1.82
CA GLU A 212 -22.42 5.55 0.83
C GLU A 212 -21.89 5.46 -0.60
N ASP A 213 -20.63 5.02 -0.78
CA ASP A 213 -19.98 4.90 -2.08
C ASP A 213 -20.67 3.82 -2.94
N SER A 214 -21.26 4.24 -4.06
CA SER A 214 -21.99 3.33 -4.96
C SER A 214 -21.07 2.33 -5.65
N TYR A 215 -19.87 2.74 -6.03
CA TYR A 215 -18.95 1.88 -6.78
C TYR A 215 -18.36 0.79 -5.86
N LEU A 216 -18.01 1.13 -4.62
CA LEU A 216 -17.62 0.15 -3.60
C LEU A 216 -18.74 -0.85 -3.32
N ARG A 217 -19.99 -0.39 -3.19
CA ARG A 217 -21.16 -1.27 -3.02
C ARG A 217 -21.32 -2.24 -4.19
N ASP A 218 -21.21 -1.74 -5.41
CA ASP A 218 -21.34 -2.57 -6.62
C ASP A 218 -20.21 -3.60 -6.73
N VAL A 219 -18.97 -3.22 -6.38
CA VAL A 219 -17.81 -4.14 -6.33
C VAL A 219 -18.00 -5.25 -5.29
N LEU A 220 -18.50 -4.92 -4.10
CA LEU A 220 -18.66 -5.87 -2.99
C LEU A 220 -19.97 -6.66 -3.03
N ALA A 221 -20.94 -6.26 -3.87
CA ALA A 221 -22.24 -6.90 -4.01
C ALA A 221 -22.20 -8.44 -4.18
N PRO A 222 -21.21 -9.04 -4.87
CA PRO A 222 -21.11 -10.50 -4.99
C PRO A 222 -20.85 -11.24 -3.67
N ILE A 223 -20.27 -10.58 -2.65
CA ILE A 223 -19.89 -11.20 -1.38
C ILE A 223 -20.62 -10.63 -0.16
N THR A 224 -21.19 -9.43 -0.25
CA THR A 224 -22.01 -8.85 0.81
C THR A 224 -23.13 -7.97 0.26
N GLY A 225 -24.31 -8.05 0.89
CA GLY A 225 -25.42 -7.11 0.68
C GLY A 225 -25.44 -5.96 1.70
N ASP A 226 -24.53 -5.98 2.68
CA ASP A 226 -24.40 -4.99 3.74
C ASP A 226 -22.93 -4.61 3.91
N VAL A 227 -22.53 -3.56 3.19
CA VAL A 227 -21.17 -3.02 3.24
C VAL A 227 -20.85 -2.47 4.63
N SER A 228 -21.83 -1.92 5.36
CA SER A 228 -21.59 -1.38 6.69
C SER A 228 -21.15 -2.48 7.65
N SER A 229 -21.89 -3.59 7.70
CA SER A 229 -21.52 -4.74 8.53
C SER A 229 -20.19 -5.36 8.07
N TYR A 230 -19.96 -5.47 6.75
CA TYR A 230 -18.70 -5.99 6.21
C TYR A 230 -17.47 -5.17 6.67
N LEU A 231 -17.57 -3.84 6.67
CA LEU A 231 -16.49 -2.98 7.14
C LEU A 231 -16.27 -3.11 8.65
N VAL A 232 -17.34 -3.23 9.44
CA VAL A 232 -17.25 -3.48 10.89
C VAL A 232 -16.59 -4.83 11.17
N ASP A 233 -16.96 -5.90 10.45
CA ASP A 233 -16.37 -7.23 10.61
C ASP A 233 -14.86 -7.21 10.36
N GLY A 234 -14.38 -6.44 9.38
CA GLY A 234 -12.95 -6.29 9.13
C GLY A 234 -12.21 -5.50 10.21
N LEU A 235 -12.89 -4.58 10.91
CA LEU A 235 -12.33 -3.88 12.06
C LEU A 235 -12.29 -4.77 13.32
N ASP A 236 -13.37 -5.50 13.57
CA ASP A 236 -13.54 -6.39 14.73
C ASP A 236 -12.62 -7.61 14.70
N ASP A 237 -12.17 -8.03 13.51
CA ASP A 237 -11.10 -9.02 13.37
C ASP A 237 -9.70 -8.41 13.62
N GLY A 238 -9.55 -7.71 14.76
CA GLY A 238 -8.28 -7.23 15.29
C GLY A 238 -7.65 -6.01 14.61
N THR A 239 -8.17 -5.53 13.48
CA THR A 239 -7.61 -4.36 12.77
C THR A 239 -7.61 -3.12 13.65
N TYR A 240 -8.71 -2.82 14.35
CA TYR A 240 -8.79 -1.64 15.21
C TYR A 240 -7.81 -1.71 16.39
N GLU A 241 -7.66 -2.87 17.01
CA GLU A 241 -6.73 -3.11 18.11
C GLU A 241 -5.28 -2.92 17.66
N ILE A 242 -4.91 -3.51 16.52
CA ILE A 242 -3.56 -3.39 15.95
C ILE A 242 -3.21 -1.94 15.60
N LEU A 243 -4.15 -1.18 15.02
CA LEU A 243 -3.96 0.24 14.74
C LEU A 243 -3.78 1.05 16.04
N THR A 244 -4.51 0.70 17.10
CA THR A 244 -4.38 1.34 18.41
C THR A 244 -2.99 1.09 19.00
N HIS A 245 -2.52 -0.16 19.00
CA HIS A 245 -1.17 -0.50 19.45
C HIS A 245 -0.08 0.21 18.63
N ALA A 246 -0.26 0.33 17.32
CA ALA A 246 0.67 1.09 16.48
C ALA A 246 0.69 2.58 16.83
N ALA A 247 -0.47 3.19 17.14
CA ALA A 247 -0.55 4.59 17.55
C ALA A 247 0.11 4.81 18.92
N GLU A 248 -0.12 3.92 19.89
CA GLU A 248 0.57 3.95 21.18
C GLU A 248 2.09 3.78 21.02
N ARG A 249 2.51 2.89 20.10
CA ARG A 249 3.93 2.69 19.79
C ARG A 249 4.55 3.93 19.17
N LEU A 250 3.86 4.62 18.25
CA LEU A 250 4.33 5.89 17.67
C LEU A 250 4.61 6.93 18.77
N GLU A 251 3.67 7.10 19.71
CA GLU A 251 3.84 8.06 20.81
C GLU A 251 5.02 7.70 21.73
N GLN A 252 5.26 6.41 21.96
CA GLN A 252 6.46 5.98 22.70
C GLN A 252 7.74 6.31 21.94
N LEU A 253 7.80 5.99 20.65
CA LEU A 253 9.00 6.20 19.82
C LEU A 253 9.36 7.68 19.69
N ARG A 254 8.36 8.58 19.65
CA ARG A 254 8.56 10.03 19.67
C ARG A 254 9.33 10.56 20.88
N THR A 255 9.42 9.78 21.96
CA THR A 255 10.17 10.14 23.17
C THR A 255 11.59 9.58 23.21
N LEU A 256 11.97 8.78 22.21
CA LEU A 256 13.25 8.07 22.14
C LEU A 256 14.12 8.63 21.01
N PRO A 257 15.45 8.53 21.11
CA PRO A 257 16.31 8.73 19.94
C PRO A 257 16.11 7.57 18.94
N SER A 258 16.26 7.85 17.64
CA SER A 258 16.06 6.85 16.57
C SER A 258 16.95 5.60 16.70
N ALA A 259 18.14 5.76 17.29
CA ALA A 259 19.05 4.66 17.61
C ALA A 259 18.44 3.61 18.57
N ASP A 260 17.42 3.97 19.33
CA ASP A 260 16.78 3.13 20.35
C ASP A 260 15.36 2.66 19.94
N PHE A 261 14.92 2.88 18.70
CA PHE A 261 13.56 2.50 18.26
C PHE A 261 13.29 0.99 18.33
N GLY A 262 14.31 0.16 18.11
CA GLY A 262 14.20 -1.30 18.11
C GLY A 262 13.40 -1.84 16.92
N ASP A 263 12.89 -3.06 17.07
CA ASP A 263 12.04 -3.72 16.07
C ASP A 263 10.67 -3.03 15.96
N PRO A 264 10.25 -2.53 14.77
CA PRO A 264 8.94 -1.93 14.58
C PRO A 264 7.79 -2.92 14.87
N CYS A 265 8.01 -4.23 14.74
CA CYS A 265 6.98 -5.27 14.95
C CYS A 265 6.54 -5.44 16.42
N VAL A 266 7.28 -4.89 17.38
CA VAL A 266 7.04 -5.10 18.81
C VAL A 266 5.66 -4.58 19.22
N GLY A 267 4.78 -5.50 19.64
CA GLY A 267 3.45 -5.20 20.16
C GLY A 267 2.35 -4.99 19.12
N ILE A 268 2.67 -5.11 17.82
CA ILE A 268 1.73 -4.84 16.71
C ILE A 268 1.44 -6.13 15.92
N GLY A 269 2.50 -6.81 15.48
CA GLY A 269 2.42 -7.94 14.57
C GLY A 269 3.63 -7.97 13.64
N GLN A 270 3.72 -8.99 12.79
CA GLN A 270 4.87 -9.20 11.91
C GLN A 270 4.61 -8.84 10.45
N GLY A 271 3.47 -8.24 10.10
CA GLY A 271 3.21 -7.78 8.73
C GLY A 271 2.79 -8.87 7.73
N TRP A 272 2.74 -10.15 8.11
CA TRP A 272 2.28 -11.23 7.23
C TRP A 272 0.78 -11.17 6.88
N GLU A 273 0.01 -10.38 7.63
CA GLU A 273 -1.41 -10.14 7.39
C GLU A 273 -1.69 -8.64 7.27
N SER A 274 -2.74 -8.31 6.52
CA SER A 274 -3.03 -6.96 6.03
C SER A 274 -3.16 -5.93 7.17
N ALA A 275 -3.72 -6.29 8.33
CA ALA A 275 -3.91 -5.33 9.41
C ALA A 275 -2.56 -4.87 10.02
N SER A 276 -1.69 -5.81 10.39
CA SER A 276 -0.36 -5.48 10.91
C SER A 276 0.56 -4.90 9.84
N ALA A 277 0.48 -5.35 8.59
CA ALA A 277 1.26 -4.75 7.49
C ALA A 277 0.94 -3.25 7.34
N VAL A 278 -0.35 -2.92 7.28
CA VAL A 278 -0.81 -1.53 7.17
C VAL A 278 -0.47 -0.74 8.43
N ALA A 279 -0.73 -1.27 9.64
CA ALA A 279 -0.44 -0.55 10.87
C ALA A 279 1.06 -0.23 11.03
N LEU A 280 1.94 -1.19 10.70
CA LEU A 280 3.40 -0.99 10.70
C LEU A 280 3.82 0.04 9.65
N ALA A 281 3.26 -0.02 8.44
CA ALA A 281 3.57 0.95 7.40
C ALA A 281 3.09 2.36 7.73
N LEU A 282 1.90 2.52 8.33
CA LEU A 282 1.40 3.81 8.81
C LEU A 282 2.27 4.36 9.96
N LEU A 283 2.78 3.49 10.84
CA LEU A 283 3.73 3.83 11.89
C LEU A 283 5.05 4.35 11.30
N VAL A 284 5.66 3.58 10.40
CA VAL A 284 6.92 3.94 9.73
C VAL A 284 6.75 5.23 8.94
N ALA A 285 5.72 5.33 8.10
CA ALA A 285 5.47 6.52 7.31
C ALA A 285 5.13 7.73 8.18
N GLY A 286 4.50 7.52 9.34
CA GLY A 286 4.28 8.56 10.34
C GLY A 286 5.59 9.20 10.79
N LEU A 287 6.60 8.39 11.12
CA LEU A 287 7.93 8.90 11.47
C LEU A 287 8.68 9.46 10.25
N GLY A 288 8.60 8.79 9.10
CA GLY A 288 9.27 9.18 7.84
C GLY A 288 8.70 10.42 7.14
N THR A 289 7.61 10.99 7.67
CA THR A 289 6.99 12.21 7.15
C THR A 289 6.73 13.26 8.24
N ALA A 290 7.14 12.99 9.48
CA ALA A 290 7.03 13.94 10.57
C ALA A 290 8.06 15.06 10.38
N GLU A 291 7.63 16.30 10.62
CA GLU A 291 8.51 17.49 10.55
C GLU A 291 9.08 17.86 11.94
N ASP A 292 8.84 17.02 12.95
CA ASP A 292 9.34 17.21 14.31
C ASP A 292 10.70 16.54 14.55
N ALA A 293 11.28 16.76 15.73
CA ALA A 293 12.62 16.27 16.07
C ALA A 293 12.73 14.74 16.19
N ALA A 294 11.61 14.02 16.24
CA ALA A 294 11.57 12.56 16.26
C ALA A 294 11.36 11.96 14.86
N GLY A 295 11.15 12.81 13.84
CA GLY A 295 11.01 12.39 12.46
C GLY A 295 12.27 11.71 11.92
N LEU A 296 12.05 10.78 10.98
CA LEU A 296 13.10 10.15 10.18
C LEU A 296 13.07 10.77 8.78
N THR A 297 14.21 10.80 8.11
CA THR A 297 14.22 10.95 6.64
C THR A 297 13.54 9.75 5.99
N GLY A 298 13.14 9.87 4.73
CA GLY A 298 12.54 8.75 3.99
C GLY A 298 13.44 7.51 3.99
N PRO A 299 14.73 7.64 3.64
CA PRO A 299 15.67 6.51 3.64
C PRO A 299 15.91 5.91 5.04
N GLU A 300 15.96 6.72 6.09
CA GLU A 300 16.05 6.21 7.47
C GLU A 300 14.81 5.40 7.87
N ALA A 301 13.62 5.86 7.46
CA ALA A 301 12.38 5.15 7.69
C ALA A 301 12.34 3.80 6.95
N LEU A 302 12.80 3.74 5.69
CA LEU A 302 12.91 2.48 4.94
C LEU A 302 13.94 1.53 5.53
N ALA A 303 15.09 2.05 5.97
CA ALA A 303 16.10 1.26 6.66
C ALA A 303 15.52 0.66 7.95
N TRP A 304 14.77 1.44 8.73
CA TRP A 304 14.11 0.97 9.94
C TRP A 304 13.01 -0.06 9.66
N ALA A 305 12.15 0.16 8.67
CA ALA A 305 11.13 -0.81 8.24
C ALA A 305 11.73 -2.15 7.80
N SER A 306 12.84 -2.09 7.06
CA SER A 306 13.60 -3.27 6.64
C SER A 306 14.31 -3.98 7.81
N THR A 307 14.48 -3.28 8.94
CA THR A 307 15.06 -3.85 10.17
C THR A 307 13.97 -4.37 11.09
N SER A 308 13.19 -5.33 10.60
CA SER A 308 12.04 -5.88 11.32
C SER A 308 12.09 -7.39 11.44
N ASN A 309 11.44 -7.95 12.46
CA ASN A 309 11.33 -9.41 12.62
C ASN A 309 10.24 -10.04 11.74
N GLY A 310 9.66 -9.26 10.83
CA GLY A 310 8.45 -9.59 10.10
C GLY A 310 8.68 -9.75 8.60
N ASP A 311 7.60 -9.51 7.88
CA ASP A 311 7.50 -9.42 6.43
C ASP A 311 8.13 -8.09 5.96
N SER A 312 9.47 -8.05 6.00
CA SER A 312 10.25 -6.81 5.95
C SER A 312 10.14 -6.08 4.61
N ASP A 313 10.07 -6.81 3.49
CA ASP A 313 9.79 -6.28 2.17
C ASP A 313 8.39 -5.68 2.09
N SER A 314 7.35 -6.39 2.52
CA SER A 314 5.97 -5.86 2.54
C SER A 314 5.83 -4.60 3.39
N ILE A 315 6.39 -4.60 4.61
CA ILE A 315 6.32 -3.45 5.51
C ILE A 315 7.03 -2.25 4.87
N ALA A 316 8.25 -2.44 4.35
CA ALA A 316 9.03 -1.37 3.75
C ALA A 316 8.44 -0.88 2.42
N CYS A 317 7.90 -1.77 1.60
CA CYS A 317 7.20 -1.48 0.35
C CYS A 317 6.01 -0.54 0.59
N ILE A 318 5.11 -0.92 1.50
CA ILE A 318 3.92 -0.13 1.81
C ILE A 318 4.32 1.23 2.41
N ALA A 319 5.27 1.23 3.35
CA ALA A 319 5.76 2.46 3.97
C ALA A 319 6.38 3.41 2.94
N GLY A 320 7.21 2.89 2.03
CA GLY A 320 7.84 3.66 0.96
C GLY A 320 6.83 4.23 -0.03
N GLY A 321 5.82 3.46 -0.41
CA GLY A 321 4.71 3.94 -1.24
C GLY A 321 3.99 5.13 -0.60
N LEU A 322 3.71 5.03 0.70
CA LEU A 322 3.01 6.07 1.46
C LEU A 322 3.86 7.32 1.71
N ILE A 323 5.14 7.16 2.09
CA ILE A 323 6.10 8.27 2.23
C ILE A 323 6.23 8.99 0.88
N GLY A 324 6.39 8.26 -0.22
CA GLY A 324 6.43 8.84 -1.56
C GLY A 324 5.16 9.61 -1.90
N ALA A 325 3.98 9.06 -1.58
CA ALA A 325 2.69 9.70 -1.82
C ALA A 325 2.54 11.03 -1.07
N ALA A 326 3.18 11.15 0.10
CA ALA A 326 3.14 12.34 0.93
C ALA A 326 3.95 13.50 0.36
N HIS A 327 4.86 13.25 -0.59
CA HIS A 327 5.78 14.23 -1.14
C HIS A 327 5.38 14.72 -2.53
N THR A 328 5.20 16.04 -2.65
CA THR A 328 4.80 16.75 -3.88
C THR A 328 5.99 17.32 -4.65
N THR A 329 7.21 17.08 -4.18
CA THR A 329 8.45 17.47 -4.86
C THR A 329 8.89 16.34 -5.77
N GLU A 330 9.16 16.66 -7.04
CA GLU A 330 9.71 15.71 -8.00
C GLU A 330 11.05 15.14 -7.50
N ASP A 331 11.31 13.86 -7.77
CA ASP A 331 12.54 13.18 -7.36
C ASP A 331 12.86 13.31 -5.86
N TYR A 332 11.82 13.24 -5.02
CA TYR A 332 11.94 13.36 -3.55
C TYR A 332 13.04 12.42 -3.01
N TRP A 333 12.99 11.14 -3.39
CA TRP A 333 13.93 10.13 -2.91
C TRP A 333 15.38 10.40 -3.28
N HIS A 334 15.64 10.86 -4.50
CA HIS A 334 16.97 11.25 -4.95
C HIS A 334 17.47 12.47 -4.15
N THR A 335 16.58 13.45 -3.92
CA THR A 335 16.88 14.65 -3.14
C THR A 335 17.21 14.32 -1.69
N ASP A 336 16.56 13.30 -1.13
CA ASP A 336 16.81 12.77 0.23
C ASP A 336 17.99 11.79 0.28
N GLY A 337 18.73 11.64 -0.83
CA GLY A 337 19.99 10.89 -0.89
C GLY A 337 19.85 9.40 -1.24
N MET A 338 18.66 8.91 -1.58
CA MET A 338 18.43 7.53 -2.00
C MET A 338 18.37 7.40 -3.52
N ASN A 339 19.25 6.56 -4.06
CA ASN A 339 19.42 6.34 -5.49
C ASN A 339 19.36 4.85 -5.81
N PRO A 340 18.16 4.24 -5.81
CA PRO A 340 18.02 2.81 -6.03
C PRO A 340 18.42 2.45 -7.47
N VAL A 341 19.13 1.33 -7.63
CA VAL A 341 19.54 0.81 -8.94
C VAL A 341 18.82 -0.50 -9.18
N PHE A 342 17.59 -0.43 -9.68
CA PHE A 342 16.78 -1.61 -9.94
C PHE A 342 17.30 -2.44 -11.13
N GLU A 343 16.72 -3.62 -11.30
CA GLU A 343 16.95 -4.46 -12.46
C GLU A 343 16.47 -3.75 -13.74
N PRO A 344 17.17 -3.87 -14.89
CA PRO A 344 16.87 -3.09 -16.10
C PRO A 344 15.41 -3.16 -16.56
N ARG A 345 14.78 -4.34 -16.43
CA ARG A 345 13.37 -4.55 -16.72
C ARG A 345 12.49 -3.66 -15.84
N TYR A 346 12.64 -3.77 -14.53
CA TYR A 346 11.80 -3.03 -13.57
C TYR A 346 12.13 -1.54 -13.50
N SER A 347 13.38 -1.14 -13.76
CA SER A 347 13.70 0.28 -13.98
C SER A 347 12.89 0.86 -15.14
N ALA A 348 12.78 0.13 -16.26
CA ALA A 348 12.00 0.58 -17.41
C ALA A 348 10.49 0.57 -17.14
N GLU A 349 9.97 -0.47 -16.49
CA GLU A 349 8.55 -0.57 -16.14
C GLU A 349 8.12 0.51 -15.14
N LEU A 350 8.91 0.76 -14.08
CA LEU A 350 8.65 1.82 -13.11
C LEU A 350 8.70 3.22 -13.75
N ALA A 351 9.70 3.48 -14.61
CA ALA A 351 9.79 4.75 -15.32
C ALA A 351 8.61 4.98 -16.28
N ALA A 352 8.16 3.92 -16.98
CA ALA A 352 6.98 4.00 -17.83
C ALA A 352 5.68 4.20 -17.03
N ALA A 353 5.58 3.57 -15.86
CA ALA A 353 4.43 3.72 -14.97
C ALA A 353 4.34 5.13 -14.36
N ALA A 354 5.46 5.71 -13.96
CA ALA A 354 5.55 7.03 -13.34
C ALA A 354 4.97 8.15 -14.20
N VAL A 355 5.13 8.06 -15.54
CA VAL A 355 4.63 9.07 -16.48
C VAL A 355 3.18 8.87 -16.91
N ARG A 356 2.54 7.78 -16.48
CA ARG A 356 1.16 7.45 -16.85
C ARG A 356 0.35 6.89 -15.67
N PRO A 357 0.01 7.72 -14.67
CA PRO A 357 -0.88 7.31 -13.59
C PRO A 357 -2.22 6.74 -14.11
N PRO A 358 -2.88 5.82 -13.38
CA PRO A 358 -4.20 5.31 -13.73
C PRO A 358 -5.20 6.41 -14.06
N GLY A 359 -5.94 6.27 -15.16
CA GLY A 359 -6.88 7.27 -15.65
C GLY A 359 -6.29 8.39 -16.51
N THR A 360 -4.97 8.43 -16.71
CA THR A 360 -4.35 9.34 -17.70
C THR A 360 -4.83 8.97 -19.11
N PRO A 361 -5.40 9.91 -19.89
CA PRO A 361 -5.87 9.64 -21.25
C PRO A 361 -4.75 9.06 -22.12
N SER A 362 -5.04 8.01 -22.88
CA SER A 362 -4.09 7.48 -23.87
C SER A 362 -3.83 8.55 -24.93
N THR A 363 -2.59 9.00 -25.08
CA THR A 363 -2.17 9.83 -26.21
C THR A 363 -2.27 8.97 -27.48
N ARG A 364 -3.24 9.29 -28.35
CA ARG A 364 -3.45 8.60 -29.63
C ARG A 364 -2.33 8.88 -30.63
#